data_AF-A0A329RHK4-F1
#
_entry.id   AF-A0A329RHK4-F1
#
_cell.length_a   1.000
_cell.length_b   1.000
_cell.length_c   1.000
_cell.angle_alpha   90.00
_cell.angle_beta   90.00
_cell.angle_gamma   90.00
#
_symmetry.space_group_name_H-M   'P 1'
#
loop_
_entity.id
_entity.type
_entity.pdbx_description
1 polymer ?
#
loop_
_entity_poly.entity_id
_entity_poly.type
_entity_poly.pdbx_seq_one_letter_code
_entity_poly.pdbx_strand_id
1 'polypeptide(L)'
;MDEAASTLNAKQRRKLLREQQRQQEEASSTKEDVPIKQEQNQVEAAVTEAASQDDVGGEQLNAKERRRLARLAKQNTEVVTGGDEPEARVATPESTKVATPTDDDQKLNAQQRRLLKRQAKRKTDGVEDKKPPQKKQKKTEAPDDDGKPDNSRKSIHLTLFVGQLPYRATENMIRSHFAEAGDIKLRMLTDKKTKKFKGTAFIEVKDSKALGAALSRHHTLMQGRRINVELTASGGGNKSENRRNKIDLLRKKQSNVQVEKTKALIQKHIDGREYKLKQEDVDDRMIDFLSWFDYETAKKALDEYNRCVSDKVNNRKAFFMGILKRFRQTDGVE
;
A
#
# COMPACT_ATOMS: atom_id res chain seq x y z
N MET A 1 20.72 -3.32 -32.94
CA MET A 1 21.64 -4.15 -32.13
C MET A 1 20.86 -4.77 -30.96
N ASP A 2 19.76 -5.50 -31.19
CA ASP A 2 18.77 -5.76 -30.12
C ASP A 2 18.22 -7.20 -29.99
N GLU A 3 18.74 -8.17 -30.75
CA GLU A 3 18.29 -9.57 -30.61
C GLU A 3 19.05 -10.36 -29.52
N ALA A 4 20.27 -9.95 -29.18
CA ALA A 4 21.14 -10.62 -28.21
C ALA A 4 20.64 -10.54 -26.75
N ALA A 5 19.67 -9.66 -26.45
CA ALA A 5 19.18 -9.45 -25.09
C ALA A 5 18.17 -10.52 -24.63
N SER A 6 17.61 -11.32 -25.53
CA SER A 6 16.48 -12.22 -25.24
C SER A 6 16.86 -13.43 -24.35
N THR A 7 18.03 -14.04 -24.59
CA THR A 7 18.45 -15.31 -23.97
C THR A 7 19.19 -15.17 -22.63
N LEU A 8 19.51 -13.95 -22.19
CA LEU A 8 20.32 -13.72 -20.98
C LEU A 8 19.55 -13.94 -19.67
N ASN A 9 20.16 -14.69 -18.75
CA ASN A 9 19.64 -14.97 -17.41
C ASN A 9 19.59 -13.69 -16.54
N ALA A 10 18.67 -13.62 -15.57
CA ALA A 10 18.46 -12.44 -14.72
C ALA A 10 19.73 -11.91 -14.03
N LYS A 11 20.67 -12.78 -13.64
CA LYS A 11 21.98 -12.35 -13.11
C LYS A 11 22.84 -11.61 -14.14
N GLN A 12 22.85 -12.08 -15.40
CA GLN A 12 23.62 -11.47 -16.49
C GLN A 12 23.04 -10.13 -16.90
N ARG A 13 21.71 -10.05 -17.09
CA ARG A 13 21.00 -8.78 -17.37
C ARG A 13 21.30 -7.71 -16.32
N ARG A 14 21.31 -8.08 -15.04
CA ARG A 14 21.63 -7.15 -13.93
C ARG A 14 23.11 -6.75 -13.86
N LYS A 15 24.05 -7.56 -14.35
CA LYS A 15 25.46 -7.13 -14.53
C LYS A 15 25.55 -6.09 -15.64
N LEU A 16 25.01 -6.42 -16.82
CA LEU A 16 25.10 -5.61 -18.03
C LEU A 16 24.48 -4.21 -17.85
N LEU A 17 23.32 -4.11 -17.17
CA LEU A 17 22.70 -2.82 -16.82
C LEU A 17 23.60 -1.94 -15.94
N ARG A 18 24.31 -2.54 -14.97
CA ARG A 18 25.23 -1.82 -14.07
C ARG A 18 26.53 -1.40 -14.78
N GLU A 19 26.92 -2.16 -15.79
CA GLU A 19 28.08 -1.88 -16.65
C GLU A 19 27.79 -0.69 -17.58
N GLN A 20 26.57 -0.62 -18.16
CA GLN A 20 26.08 0.53 -18.92
C GLN A 20 25.93 1.80 -18.07
N GLN A 21 25.38 1.71 -16.85
CA GLN A 21 25.27 2.87 -15.95
C GLN A 21 26.64 3.47 -15.63
N ARG A 22 27.63 2.62 -15.35
CA ARG A 22 28.99 3.06 -15.07
C ARG A 22 29.66 3.74 -16.27
N GLN A 23 29.43 3.22 -17.48
CA GLN A 23 29.90 3.87 -18.72
C GLN A 23 29.22 5.23 -18.97
N GLN A 24 27.96 5.41 -18.55
CA GLN A 24 27.28 6.72 -18.60
C GLN A 24 27.82 7.70 -17.56
N GLU A 25 28.15 7.24 -16.35
CA GLU A 25 28.81 8.03 -15.31
C GLU A 25 30.20 8.48 -15.78
N GLU A 26 31.04 7.56 -16.28
CA GLU A 26 32.39 7.85 -16.81
C GLU A 26 32.35 8.75 -18.07
N ALA A 27 31.29 8.67 -18.89
CA ALA A 27 31.06 9.60 -20.01
C ALA A 27 30.56 10.99 -19.59
N SER A 28 30.02 11.14 -18.37
CA SER A 28 29.59 12.44 -17.83
C SER A 28 30.73 13.24 -17.18
N SER A 29 31.70 12.55 -16.57
CA SER A 29 32.82 13.18 -15.84
C SER A 29 33.96 13.69 -16.73
N THR A 30 33.73 13.93 -18.02
CA THR A 30 34.75 14.34 -19.00
C THR A 30 34.38 15.61 -19.78
N LYS A 31 33.35 16.35 -19.34
CA LYS A 31 32.86 17.57 -20.01
C LYS A 31 32.38 18.66 -19.04
N GLU A 32 33.30 19.28 -18.28
CA GLU A 32 33.07 20.63 -17.76
C GLU A 32 34.42 21.31 -17.43
N ASP A 33 34.78 22.31 -18.22
CA ASP A 33 35.89 23.24 -18.00
C ASP A 33 35.67 24.51 -18.88
N VAL A 34 36.42 25.59 -18.61
CA VAL A 34 36.37 26.95 -19.21
C VAL A 34 35.30 27.91 -18.58
N PRO A 35 35.68 29.16 -18.16
CA PRO A 35 34.85 30.03 -17.31
C PRO A 35 34.29 31.31 -18.00
N ILE A 36 33.48 32.09 -17.27
CA ILE A 36 33.04 33.45 -17.64
C ILE A 36 33.33 34.43 -16.48
N LYS A 37 33.64 35.69 -16.81
CA LYS A 37 34.01 36.79 -15.90
C LYS A 37 32.85 37.73 -15.55
N GLN A 38 32.98 38.36 -14.37
CA GLN A 38 32.91 39.81 -14.02
C GLN A 38 32.17 40.79 -14.98
N GLU A 39 31.62 41.91 -14.52
CA GLU A 39 31.62 42.58 -13.20
C GLU A 39 30.17 42.72 -12.66
N GLN A 40 29.67 43.65 -11.83
CA GLN A 40 30.09 44.82 -11.03
C GLN A 40 28.94 45.02 -9.96
N ASN A 41 28.92 45.82 -8.89
CA ASN A 41 29.78 46.76 -8.13
C ASN A 41 29.15 46.82 -6.68
N GLN A 42 29.55 47.53 -5.61
CA GLN A 42 30.61 48.52 -5.33
C GLN A 42 31.02 48.45 -3.83
N VAL A 43 31.04 49.58 -3.10
CA VAL A 43 31.50 49.80 -1.71
C VAL A 43 30.61 50.87 -1.03
N GLU A 44 30.57 51.12 0.28
CA GLU A 44 31.41 50.73 1.45
C GLU A 44 30.46 50.57 2.70
N ALA A 45 30.76 50.51 4.01
CA ALA A 45 31.91 50.70 4.92
C ALA A 45 31.65 49.88 6.24
N ALA A 46 32.57 49.51 7.16
CA ALA A 46 33.92 49.96 7.57
C ALA A 46 33.92 51.13 8.60
N VAL A 47 34.54 51.09 9.80
CA VAL A 47 35.17 50.02 10.62
C VAL A 47 34.98 50.34 12.14
N THR A 48 34.94 49.35 13.03
CA THR A 48 35.47 49.45 14.43
C THR A 48 35.82 48.05 14.97
N GLU A 49 36.67 47.95 16.00
CA GLU A 49 37.62 46.83 16.17
C GLU A 49 37.18 45.63 17.05
N ALA A 50 37.61 44.45 16.60
CA ALA A 50 38.15 43.29 17.34
C ALA A 50 37.58 42.85 18.73
N ALA A 51 36.88 41.71 18.74
CA ALA A 51 37.20 40.52 19.56
C ALA A 51 36.47 39.26 19.04
N SER A 52 37.12 38.09 19.13
CA SER A 52 36.64 36.68 18.95
C SER A 52 35.13 36.43 18.65
N GLN A 53 34.71 35.77 17.55
CA GLN A 53 34.82 34.31 17.28
C GLN A 53 34.24 33.45 18.43
N ASP A 54 33.27 32.55 18.28
CA ASP A 54 32.67 31.78 17.15
C ASP A 54 31.17 31.47 17.46
N ASP A 55 30.27 30.90 16.63
CA ASP A 55 30.08 30.80 15.16
C ASP A 55 28.59 30.37 14.87
N VAL A 56 28.18 30.46 13.60
CA VAL A 56 26.96 29.92 12.93
C VAL A 56 26.53 28.53 13.47
N GLY A 57 25.25 28.15 13.62
CA GLY A 57 24.03 28.40 12.85
C GLY A 57 23.54 27.06 12.27
N GLY A 58 22.56 26.42 12.93
CA GLY A 58 22.38 24.96 12.85
C GLY A 58 21.36 24.42 11.83
N GLU A 59 21.78 23.40 11.06
CA GLU A 59 20.90 22.58 10.21
C GLU A 59 19.87 21.75 11.00
N GLN A 60 18.67 21.55 10.40
CA GLN A 60 17.58 20.81 11.04
C GLN A 60 17.70 19.28 10.85
N LEU A 61 18.57 18.65 11.66
CA LEU A 61 18.78 17.19 11.67
C LEU A 61 17.48 16.39 11.89
N ASN A 62 17.35 15.29 11.15
CA ASN A 62 16.16 14.42 11.15
C ASN A 62 15.97 13.74 12.51
N ALA A 63 14.72 13.46 12.90
CA ALA A 63 14.36 12.89 14.20
C ALA A 63 15.07 11.55 14.52
N LYS A 64 15.48 10.81 13.48
CA LYS A 64 16.26 9.56 13.59
C LYS A 64 17.72 9.81 14.02
N GLU A 65 18.31 10.93 13.64
CA GLU A 65 19.72 11.29 13.90
C GLU A 65 19.89 11.96 15.25
N ARG A 66 18.99 12.88 15.63
CA ARG A 66 18.91 13.40 17.02
C ARG A 66 18.85 12.26 18.03
N ARG A 67 18.09 11.20 17.73
CA ARG A 67 17.96 10.00 18.59
C ARG A 67 19.17 9.05 18.56
N ARG A 68 20.07 9.19 17.58
CA ARG A 68 21.37 8.48 17.52
C ARG A 68 22.43 9.25 18.33
N LEU A 69 22.52 10.57 18.13
CA LEU A 69 23.43 11.46 18.86
C LEU A 69 23.16 11.44 20.37
N ALA A 70 21.89 11.59 20.78
CA ALA A 70 21.50 11.51 22.20
C ALA A 70 21.77 10.13 22.85
N ARG A 71 22.03 9.08 22.05
CA ARG A 71 22.40 7.75 22.55
C ARG A 71 23.92 7.56 22.65
N LEU A 72 24.69 8.22 21.77
CA LEU A 72 26.14 8.27 21.85
C LEU A 72 26.61 9.16 23.02
N ALA A 73 25.98 10.33 23.21
CA ALA A 73 26.30 11.22 24.33
C ALA A 73 26.19 10.53 25.70
N LYS A 74 25.15 9.70 25.89
CA LYS A 74 24.94 8.90 27.11
C LYS A 74 25.88 7.70 27.28
N GLN A 75 26.80 7.44 26.34
CA GLN A 75 27.75 6.34 26.41
C GLN A 75 29.15 6.79 26.83
N ASN A 76 29.39 8.11 26.97
CA ASN A 76 30.69 8.70 27.30
C ASN A 76 30.75 9.34 28.70
N THR A 77 29.77 9.11 29.58
CA THR A 77 29.59 9.87 30.84
C THR A 77 29.64 9.02 32.12
N GLU A 78 30.36 7.89 32.13
CA GLU A 78 30.48 7.00 33.31
C GLU A 78 31.92 6.47 33.49
N VAL A 79 32.87 7.33 33.88
CA VAL A 79 34.20 6.95 34.45
C VAL A 79 34.67 8.04 35.43
N VAL A 80 35.32 7.66 36.54
CA VAL A 80 35.95 8.53 37.59
C VAL A 80 34.90 9.25 38.49
N THR A 81 34.96 9.30 39.84
CA THR A 81 36.01 9.14 40.88
C THR A 81 35.73 8.05 41.95
N GLY A 82 36.73 7.71 42.80
CA GLY A 82 36.57 7.03 44.12
C GLY A 82 36.50 8.02 45.31
N GLY A 83 36.60 7.62 46.60
CA GLY A 83 36.82 6.30 47.21
C GLY A 83 36.78 6.32 48.78
N ASP A 84 37.49 5.38 49.42
CA ASP A 84 37.76 5.17 50.88
C ASP A 84 36.75 4.40 51.80
N GLU A 85 37.29 3.83 52.89
CA GLU A 85 36.75 2.73 53.75
C GLU A 85 36.63 3.14 55.27
N PRO A 86 36.47 2.30 56.36
CA PRO A 86 36.80 0.87 56.54
C PRO A 86 35.89 -0.06 57.41
N GLU A 87 36.25 -1.37 57.41
CA GLU A 87 36.01 -2.43 58.44
C GLU A 87 34.56 -2.94 58.74
N ALA A 88 34.31 -4.21 59.16
CA ALA A 88 35.20 -5.35 59.45
C ALA A 88 34.50 -6.75 59.42
N ARG A 89 35.24 -7.80 58.98
CA ARG A 89 35.25 -9.24 59.44
C ARG A 89 33.96 -10.11 59.23
N VAL A 90 33.98 -11.44 59.01
CA VAL A 90 35.03 -12.47 58.76
C VAL A 90 34.40 -13.76 58.14
N ALA A 91 35.23 -14.67 57.61
CA ALA A 91 34.99 -16.11 57.30
C ALA A 91 34.62 -16.55 55.86
N THR A 92 35.60 -17.20 55.22
CA THR A 92 35.54 -18.19 54.10
C THR A 92 36.04 -19.55 54.67
N PRO A 93 36.08 -20.72 53.96
CA PRO A 93 36.08 -21.00 52.50
C PRO A 93 35.06 -22.13 52.09
N GLU A 94 35.02 -22.79 50.91
CA GLU A 94 35.98 -23.02 49.80
C GLU A 94 35.34 -23.02 48.37
N SER A 95 36.22 -22.85 47.36
CA SER A 95 36.28 -23.44 45.98
C SER A 95 35.00 -23.92 45.24
N THR A 96 34.84 -23.79 43.90
CA THR A 96 35.89 -23.85 42.85
C THR A 96 35.52 -23.11 41.55
N LYS A 97 36.38 -22.15 41.18
CA LYS A 97 36.78 -21.65 39.83
C LYS A 97 35.80 -21.73 38.63
N VAL A 98 35.49 -20.56 38.04
CA VAL A 98 35.03 -20.38 36.65
C VAL A 98 36.09 -19.59 35.87
N ALA A 99 36.36 -19.93 34.61
CA ALA A 99 37.38 -19.28 33.78
C ALA A 99 36.95 -17.93 33.19
N THR A 100 37.89 -17.00 33.06
CA THR A 100 37.73 -15.65 32.49
C THR A 100 37.85 -15.61 30.95
N PRO A 101 37.25 -14.61 30.27
CA PRO A 101 37.46 -14.36 28.85
C PRO A 101 38.73 -13.53 28.58
N THR A 102 39.29 -13.63 27.38
CA THR A 102 40.41 -12.81 26.88
C THR A 102 39.96 -11.64 26.01
N ASP A 103 40.82 -10.63 25.83
CA ASP A 103 40.45 -9.29 25.34
C ASP A 103 39.93 -9.17 23.90
N ASP A 104 40.18 -10.14 23.00
CA ASP A 104 39.68 -10.11 21.62
C ASP A 104 38.15 -10.01 21.51
N ASP A 105 37.42 -10.43 22.53
CA ASP A 105 35.95 -10.56 22.50
C ASP A 105 35.21 -9.20 22.53
N GLN A 106 35.90 -8.06 22.60
CA GLN A 106 35.25 -6.73 22.68
C GLN A 106 34.76 -6.15 21.34
N LYS A 107 35.25 -6.63 20.18
CA LYS A 107 34.89 -6.06 18.86
C LYS A 107 33.78 -6.80 18.08
N LEU A 108 33.13 -7.79 18.68
CA LEU A 108 32.18 -8.67 17.98
C LEU A 108 30.70 -8.27 18.15
N ASN A 109 29.95 -8.30 17.05
CA ASN A 109 28.50 -8.02 17.04
C ASN A 109 27.74 -9.08 17.87
N ALA A 110 26.67 -8.68 18.56
CA ALA A 110 25.86 -9.55 19.41
C ALA A 110 25.35 -10.84 18.71
N GLN A 111 25.19 -10.85 17.39
CA GLN A 111 24.88 -12.07 16.63
C GLN A 111 26.08 -13.04 16.55
N GLN A 112 27.30 -12.53 16.35
CA GLN A 112 28.54 -13.32 16.29
C GLN A 112 28.87 -13.91 17.66
N ARG A 113 28.81 -13.12 18.74
CA ARG A 113 28.96 -13.61 20.12
C ARG A 113 27.97 -14.73 20.46
N ARG A 114 26.71 -14.63 20.02
CA ARG A 114 25.70 -15.70 20.19
C ARG A 114 26.02 -16.95 19.36
N LEU A 115 26.57 -16.79 18.15
CA LEU A 115 26.99 -17.93 17.31
C LEU A 115 28.20 -18.65 17.93
N LEU A 116 29.22 -17.91 18.37
CA LEU A 116 30.41 -18.44 19.04
C LEU A 116 30.03 -19.16 20.34
N LYS A 117 29.21 -18.55 21.21
CA LYS A 117 28.74 -19.21 22.45
C LYS A 117 27.91 -20.48 22.16
N ARG A 118 27.18 -20.54 21.03
CA ARG A 118 26.49 -21.75 20.56
C ARG A 118 27.43 -22.79 19.93
N GLN A 119 28.55 -22.38 19.34
CA GLN A 119 29.58 -23.28 18.81
C GLN A 119 30.46 -23.86 19.93
N ALA A 120 30.85 -23.05 20.92
CA ALA A 120 31.55 -23.51 22.12
C ALA A 120 30.73 -24.59 22.87
N LYS A 121 29.42 -24.36 23.07
CA LYS A 121 28.54 -25.38 23.68
C LYS A 121 28.33 -26.63 22.81
N ARG A 122 28.62 -26.59 21.50
CA ARG A 122 28.66 -27.79 20.63
C ARG A 122 30.05 -28.46 20.59
N LYS A 123 31.06 -27.90 21.27
CA LYS A 123 32.36 -28.54 21.50
C LYS A 123 32.47 -29.18 22.89
N THR A 124 31.74 -28.69 23.90
CA THR A 124 31.64 -29.34 25.21
C THR A 124 30.79 -30.60 25.15
N ASP A 125 29.66 -30.52 24.44
CA ASP A 125 28.67 -31.59 24.34
C ASP A 125 28.99 -32.39 23.06
N GLY A 126 29.99 -33.29 23.16
CA GLY A 126 30.62 -33.97 22.02
C GLY A 126 29.68 -34.86 21.21
N VAL A 127 29.13 -34.34 20.11
CA VAL A 127 28.27 -35.06 19.17
C VAL A 127 28.66 -34.71 17.73
N GLU A 128 29.09 -35.70 16.95
CA GLU A 128 29.57 -35.52 15.57
C GLU A 128 28.46 -35.20 14.55
N ASP A 129 28.87 -34.66 13.39
CA ASP A 129 27.95 -34.20 12.35
C ASP A 129 27.26 -35.34 11.60
N LYS A 130 25.91 -35.32 11.62
CA LYS A 130 25.07 -35.97 10.60
C LYS A 130 24.05 -34.97 10.04
N LYS A 131 23.79 -35.08 8.73
CA LYS A 131 23.01 -34.11 7.93
C LYS A 131 21.59 -33.89 8.48
N PRO A 132 21.01 -32.68 8.36
CA PRO A 132 19.73 -32.35 8.97
C PRO A 132 18.55 -33.14 8.33
N PRO A 133 17.73 -33.85 9.12
CA PRO A 133 16.55 -34.54 8.61
C PRO A 133 15.41 -33.57 8.28
N GLN A 134 14.62 -33.93 7.27
CA GLN A 134 13.44 -33.16 6.85
C GLN A 134 12.32 -33.26 7.88
N LYS A 135 11.62 -32.15 8.15
CA LYS A 135 10.48 -32.12 9.09
C LYS A 135 9.25 -32.82 8.51
N LYS A 136 9.09 -34.12 8.75
CA LYS A 136 7.76 -34.74 8.81
C LYS A 136 6.96 -34.10 9.94
N GLN A 137 5.70 -33.76 9.68
CA GLN A 137 4.80 -33.23 10.70
C GLN A 137 4.29 -34.37 11.60
N LYS A 138 4.17 -34.11 12.91
CA LYS A 138 3.72 -35.11 13.88
C LYS A 138 2.19 -35.18 13.86
N LYS A 139 1.64 -36.28 13.33
CA LYS A 139 0.26 -36.70 13.64
C LYS A 139 0.16 -36.97 15.15
N THR A 140 -0.97 -36.61 15.74
CA THR A 140 -1.47 -37.12 17.02
C THR A 140 -2.87 -37.62 16.75
N GLU A 141 -3.13 -38.88 17.07
CA GLU A 141 -4.38 -39.57 16.78
C GLU A 141 -5.08 -39.89 18.10
N ALA A 142 -6.36 -39.53 18.17
CA ALA A 142 -7.33 -39.79 19.23
C ALA A 142 -8.73 -39.64 18.58
N PRO A 143 -9.76 -40.33 19.09
CA PRO A 143 -10.52 -41.26 18.25
C PRO A 143 -11.71 -40.66 17.50
N ASP A 144 -12.26 -41.50 16.63
CA ASP A 144 -13.34 -41.22 15.69
C ASP A 144 -14.69 -40.89 16.35
N ASP A 145 -15.37 -39.88 15.82
CA ASP A 145 -16.80 -39.56 16.03
C ASP A 145 -17.34 -38.86 14.76
N ASP A 146 -18.66 -38.89 14.56
CA ASP A 146 -19.23 -39.04 13.23
C ASP A 146 -19.53 -37.76 12.40
N GLY A 147 -19.50 -37.93 11.08
CA GLY A 147 -20.38 -37.22 10.13
C GLY A 147 -20.27 -35.69 9.96
N LYS A 148 -19.26 -35.19 9.23
CA LYS A 148 -19.40 -33.88 8.53
C LYS A 148 -18.60 -33.80 7.23
N PRO A 149 -19.19 -33.33 6.10
CA PRO A 149 -18.54 -33.38 4.80
C PRO A 149 -17.39 -32.36 4.67
N ASP A 150 -16.29 -32.80 4.06
CA ASP A 150 -15.15 -31.95 3.75
C ASP A 150 -15.56 -30.80 2.81
N ASN A 151 -15.31 -29.57 3.25
CA ASN A 151 -15.46 -28.37 2.43
C ASN A 151 -14.14 -27.56 2.36
N SER A 152 -13.01 -28.27 2.25
CA SER A 152 -11.66 -27.75 2.02
C SER A 152 -11.46 -27.05 0.67
N ARG A 153 -12.52 -26.93 -0.15
CA ARG A 153 -12.58 -25.98 -1.27
C ARG A 153 -12.36 -24.56 -0.73
N LYS A 154 -11.11 -24.09 -0.80
CA LYS A 154 -10.61 -22.74 -0.44
C LYS A 154 -11.76 -21.72 -0.49
N SER A 155 -12.34 -21.41 0.67
CA SER A 155 -13.62 -20.70 0.71
C SER A 155 -13.46 -19.34 0.04
N ILE A 156 -14.09 -19.20 -1.13
CA ILE A 156 -14.10 -17.94 -1.87
C ILE A 156 -14.72 -16.94 -0.90
N HIS A 157 -13.95 -15.91 -0.51
CA HIS A 157 -14.40 -14.95 0.47
C HIS A 157 -15.43 -14.02 -0.19
N LEU A 158 -16.68 -14.50 -0.21
CA LEU A 158 -17.87 -13.81 -0.69
C LEU A 158 -18.26 -12.68 0.28
N THR A 159 -17.34 -11.74 0.47
CA THR A 159 -17.49 -10.60 1.38
C THR A 159 -17.07 -9.33 0.68
N LEU A 160 -18.01 -8.42 0.54
CA LEU A 160 -17.81 -7.10 -0.01
C LEU A 160 -17.57 -6.09 1.12
N PHE A 161 -16.73 -5.10 0.85
CA PHE A 161 -16.68 -3.86 1.60
C PHE A 161 -17.62 -2.85 0.93
N VAL A 162 -18.45 -2.18 1.73
CA VAL A 162 -19.27 -1.05 1.25
C VAL A 162 -18.86 0.20 2.03
N GLY A 163 -18.47 1.24 1.32
CA GLY A 163 -18.06 2.53 1.86
C GLY A 163 -18.85 3.70 1.28
N GLN A 164 -18.60 4.89 1.82
CA GLN A 164 -19.26 6.15 1.45
C GLN A 164 -20.78 6.19 1.72
N LEU A 165 -21.31 5.22 2.49
CA LEU A 165 -22.71 5.17 2.90
C LEU A 165 -23.09 6.43 3.71
N PRO A 166 -24.32 6.97 3.55
CA PRO A 166 -24.86 8.04 4.39
C PRO A 166 -24.77 7.70 5.89
N TYR A 167 -24.42 8.68 6.73
CA TYR A 167 -24.39 8.50 8.19
C TYR A 167 -25.79 8.23 8.79
N ARG A 168 -26.86 8.53 8.04
CA ARG A 168 -28.27 8.23 8.38
C ARG A 168 -28.79 6.92 7.75
N ALA A 169 -27.97 6.18 6.99
CA ALA A 169 -28.40 4.93 6.37
C ALA A 169 -28.64 3.85 7.44
N THR A 170 -29.81 3.21 7.39
CA THR A 170 -30.18 2.10 8.28
C THR A 170 -29.87 0.75 7.63
N GLU A 171 -29.84 -0.32 8.42
CA GLU A 171 -29.71 -1.69 7.90
C GLU A 171 -30.78 -2.02 6.86
N ASN A 172 -32.04 -1.63 7.09
CA ASN A 172 -33.14 -1.88 6.16
C ASN A 172 -32.90 -1.19 4.81
N MET A 173 -32.44 0.07 4.80
CA MET A 173 -32.11 0.77 3.54
C MET A 173 -31.00 0.06 2.76
N ILE A 174 -29.97 -0.42 3.46
CA ILE A 174 -28.88 -1.17 2.82
C ILE A 174 -29.41 -2.51 2.28
N ARG A 175 -30.24 -3.24 3.05
CA ARG A 175 -30.87 -4.50 2.60
C ARG A 175 -31.74 -4.30 1.36
N SER A 176 -32.58 -3.28 1.31
CA SER A 176 -33.40 -2.97 0.13
C SER A 176 -32.55 -2.61 -1.09
N HIS A 177 -31.48 -1.84 -0.91
CA HIS A 177 -30.57 -1.44 -2.01
C HIS A 177 -29.79 -2.61 -2.62
N PHE A 178 -29.52 -3.65 -1.82
CA PHE A 178 -28.83 -4.87 -2.23
C PHE A 178 -29.75 -6.09 -2.38
N ALA A 179 -31.08 -5.89 -2.45
CA ALA A 179 -32.05 -6.99 -2.50
C ALA A 179 -31.88 -7.92 -3.72
N GLU A 180 -31.33 -7.40 -4.83
CA GLU A 180 -30.96 -8.16 -6.03
C GLU A 180 -29.86 -9.22 -5.76
N ALA A 181 -29.04 -9.04 -4.72
CA ALA A 181 -28.08 -10.03 -4.25
C ALA A 181 -28.71 -11.11 -3.33
N GLY A 182 -30.02 -11.00 -3.03
CA GLY A 182 -30.77 -11.97 -2.24
C GLY A 182 -30.36 -12.01 -0.77
N ASP A 183 -30.08 -13.22 -0.28
CA ASP A 183 -29.73 -13.49 1.12
C ASP A 183 -28.35 -12.90 1.49
N ILE A 184 -28.37 -11.68 2.03
CA ILE A 184 -27.18 -10.98 2.51
C ILE A 184 -27.10 -10.90 4.04
N LYS A 185 -25.88 -11.04 4.57
CA LYS A 185 -25.55 -10.86 5.99
C LYS A 185 -24.75 -9.58 6.17
N LEU A 186 -25.37 -8.56 6.74
CA LEU A 186 -24.79 -7.24 6.93
C LEU A 186 -23.96 -7.14 8.21
N ARG A 187 -22.87 -6.35 8.16
CA ARG A 187 -22.04 -5.99 9.31
C ARG A 187 -21.67 -4.50 9.22
N MET A 188 -22.53 -3.64 9.75
CA MET A 188 -22.27 -2.19 9.81
C MET A 188 -21.12 -1.88 10.77
N LEU A 189 -20.20 -0.99 10.37
CA LEU A 189 -19.12 -0.52 11.25
C LEU A 189 -19.55 0.75 11.99
N THR A 190 -19.64 0.64 13.31
CA THR A 190 -19.80 1.78 14.23
C THR A 190 -18.45 2.16 14.83
N ASP A 191 -18.33 3.42 15.27
CA ASP A 191 -17.20 3.83 16.12
C ASP A 191 -17.32 3.20 17.52
N LYS A 192 -16.19 2.80 18.10
CA LYS A 192 -16.13 2.18 19.43
C LYS A 192 -16.47 3.16 20.56
N LYS A 193 -16.11 4.44 20.42
CA LYS A 193 -16.35 5.47 21.45
C LYS A 193 -17.77 6.03 21.38
N THR A 194 -18.13 6.59 20.23
CA THR A 194 -19.40 7.33 20.04
C THR A 194 -20.57 6.43 19.64
N LYS A 195 -20.35 5.15 19.31
CA LYS A 195 -21.33 4.19 18.77
C LYS A 195 -22.03 4.60 17.46
N LYS A 196 -21.74 5.79 16.92
CA LYS A 196 -22.28 6.30 15.66
C LYS A 196 -21.81 5.46 14.47
N PHE A 197 -22.66 5.33 13.46
CA PHE A 197 -22.34 4.64 12.21
C PHE A 197 -21.24 5.37 11.43
N LYS A 198 -20.25 4.63 10.90
CA LYS A 198 -19.08 5.21 10.23
C LYS A 198 -19.30 5.51 8.74
N GLY A 199 -20.45 5.15 8.15
CA GLY A 199 -20.64 5.22 6.70
C GLY A 199 -19.92 4.08 5.95
N THR A 200 -19.64 2.98 6.64
CA THR A 200 -18.98 1.78 6.08
C THR A 200 -19.59 0.50 6.64
N ALA A 201 -19.76 -0.52 5.82
CA ALA A 201 -20.25 -1.85 6.21
C ALA A 201 -19.47 -2.96 5.49
N PHE A 202 -19.61 -4.20 5.95
CA PHE A 202 -19.30 -5.39 5.17
C PHE A 202 -20.59 -6.15 4.85
N ILE A 203 -20.68 -6.69 3.64
CA ILE A 203 -21.78 -7.55 3.19
C ILE A 203 -21.19 -8.93 2.91
N GLU A 204 -21.74 -9.96 3.55
CA GLU A 204 -21.35 -11.36 3.40
C GLU A 204 -22.48 -12.09 2.66
N VAL A 205 -22.19 -12.68 1.49
CA VAL A 205 -23.18 -13.27 0.58
C VAL A 205 -22.92 -14.77 0.38
N LYS A 206 -23.96 -15.55 0.04
CA LYS A 206 -23.87 -17.01 -0.08
C LYS A 206 -23.38 -17.52 -1.45
N ASP A 207 -23.60 -16.76 -2.52
CA ASP A 207 -23.38 -17.19 -3.91
C ASP A 207 -22.51 -16.22 -4.73
N SER A 208 -21.88 -16.74 -5.78
CA SER A 208 -21.10 -15.98 -6.76
C SER A 208 -21.97 -15.05 -7.61
N LYS A 209 -23.23 -15.42 -7.93
CA LYS A 209 -24.16 -14.51 -8.64
C LYS A 209 -24.54 -13.33 -7.75
N ALA A 210 -24.82 -13.60 -6.47
CA ALA A 210 -25.06 -12.57 -5.46
C ALA A 210 -23.86 -11.61 -5.29
N LEU A 211 -22.62 -12.12 -5.36
CA LEU A 211 -21.41 -11.30 -5.39
C LEU A 211 -21.37 -10.37 -6.62
N GLY A 212 -21.74 -10.89 -7.80
CA GLY A 212 -21.84 -10.12 -9.04
C GLY A 212 -22.90 -9.02 -8.97
N ALA A 213 -24.09 -9.32 -8.46
CA ALA A 213 -25.19 -8.36 -8.26
C ALA A 213 -24.87 -7.31 -7.18
N ALA A 214 -24.12 -7.67 -6.14
CA ALA A 214 -23.63 -6.68 -5.18
C ALA A 214 -22.56 -5.75 -5.81
N LEU A 215 -21.70 -6.26 -6.70
CA LEU A 215 -20.70 -5.46 -7.41
C LEU A 215 -21.28 -4.55 -8.50
N SER A 216 -22.41 -4.91 -9.15
CA SER A 216 -23.07 -4.02 -10.12
C SER A 216 -23.64 -2.76 -9.48
N ARG A 217 -23.95 -2.78 -8.17
CA ARG A 217 -24.40 -1.63 -7.38
C ARG A 217 -23.26 -0.66 -6.97
N HIS A 218 -22.02 -0.87 -7.42
CA HIS A 218 -20.93 0.09 -7.27
C HIS A 218 -21.28 1.44 -7.92
N HIS A 219 -20.91 2.56 -7.29
CA HIS A 219 -21.20 3.95 -7.68
C HIS A 219 -22.69 4.38 -7.72
N THR A 220 -23.65 3.49 -7.47
CA THR A 220 -25.07 3.85 -7.37
C THR A 220 -25.35 4.86 -6.24
N LEU A 221 -26.40 5.66 -6.40
CA LEU A 221 -26.81 6.70 -5.47
C LEU A 221 -27.65 6.17 -4.30
N MET A 222 -27.34 6.61 -3.08
CA MET A 222 -28.12 6.38 -1.86
C MET A 222 -28.19 7.68 -1.05
N GLN A 223 -29.40 8.25 -0.88
CA GLN A 223 -29.62 9.54 -0.21
C GLN A 223 -28.68 10.67 -0.71
N GLY A 224 -28.59 10.86 -2.03
CA GLY A 224 -27.72 11.88 -2.64
C GLY A 224 -26.22 11.64 -2.47
N ARG A 225 -25.79 10.40 -2.16
CA ARG A 225 -24.37 10.02 -2.06
C ARG A 225 -24.10 8.73 -2.82
N ARG A 226 -23.09 8.76 -3.69
CA ARG A 226 -22.59 7.58 -4.41
C ARG A 226 -21.93 6.59 -3.44
N ILE A 227 -22.34 5.32 -3.46
CA ILE A 227 -21.75 4.28 -2.63
C ILE A 227 -20.56 3.62 -3.33
N ASN A 228 -19.52 3.26 -2.58
CA ASN A 228 -18.40 2.46 -3.11
C ASN A 228 -18.56 1.01 -2.64
N VAL A 229 -18.60 0.04 -3.56
CA VAL A 229 -18.64 -1.40 -3.28
C VAL A 229 -17.36 -2.04 -3.80
N GLU A 230 -16.57 -2.70 -2.94
CA GLU A 230 -15.26 -3.30 -3.29
C GLU A 230 -15.16 -4.75 -2.81
N LEU A 231 -14.38 -5.58 -3.51
CA LEU A 231 -14.02 -6.92 -3.03
C LEU A 231 -13.03 -6.85 -1.86
N THR A 232 -13.31 -7.55 -0.75
CA THR A 232 -12.42 -7.51 0.42
C THR A 232 -11.19 -8.42 0.26
N ALA A 233 -10.02 -7.92 0.66
CA ALA A 233 -8.85 -8.75 0.86
C ALA A 233 -8.85 -9.38 2.26
N SER A 234 -9.12 -10.68 2.36
CA SER A 234 -8.85 -11.46 3.57
C SER A 234 -7.35 -11.60 3.82
N GLY A 235 -6.95 -11.66 5.10
CA GLY A 235 -5.57 -11.71 5.57
C GLY A 235 -4.91 -10.33 5.73
N GLY A 236 -4.04 -10.22 6.74
CA GLY A 236 -3.28 -9.00 7.04
C GLY A 236 -4.09 -7.88 7.73
N GLY A 237 -3.47 -7.19 8.70
CA GLY A 237 -4.04 -5.98 9.29
C GLY A 237 -3.89 -4.75 8.38
N ASN A 238 -4.50 -3.62 8.76
CA ASN A 238 -4.59 -2.40 7.94
C ASN A 238 -3.23 -1.74 7.56
N LYS A 239 -2.13 -2.17 8.20
CA LYS A 239 -0.75 -1.75 7.89
C LYS A 239 -0.01 -2.72 6.95
N SER A 240 -0.60 -3.86 6.57
CA SER A 240 0.01 -4.84 5.68
C SER A 240 0.05 -4.34 4.23
N GLU A 241 1.25 -4.21 3.69
CA GLU A 241 1.50 -3.84 2.29
C GLU A 241 0.90 -4.86 1.31
N ASN A 242 1.14 -6.16 1.54
CA ASN A 242 0.53 -7.24 0.75
C ASN A 242 -1.00 -7.15 0.67
N ARG A 243 -1.67 -6.67 1.73
CA ARG A 243 -3.12 -6.44 1.72
C ARG A 243 -3.50 -5.25 0.84
N ARG A 244 -2.76 -4.14 0.91
CA ARG A 244 -2.99 -2.95 0.07
C ARG A 244 -2.83 -3.30 -1.40
N ASN A 245 -1.68 -3.86 -1.78
CA ASN A 245 -1.37 -4.26 -3.15
C ASN A 245 -2.42 -5.24 -3.72
N LYS A 246 -3.00 -6.12 -2.87
CA LYS A 246 -4.12 -7.00 -3.25
C LYS A 246 -5.44 -6.26 -3.42
N ILE A 247 -5.78 -5.30 -2.56
CA ILE A 247 -6.97 -4.44 -2.72
C ILE A 247 -6.85 -3.57 -3.97
N ASP A 248 -5.69 -2.97 -4.21
CA ASP A 248 -5.50 -2.05 -5.34
C ASP A 248 -5.47 -2.83 -6.68
N LEU A 249 -4.99 -4.08 -6.69
CA LEU A 249 -5.18 -5.00 -7.81
C LEU A 249 -6.66 -5.37 -8.04
N LEU A 250 -7.44 -5.58 -6.97
CA LEU A 250 -8.89 -5.86 -7.08
C LEU A 250 -9.64 -4.64 -7.62
N ARG A 251 -9.33 -3.43 -7.12
CA ARG A 251 -9.85 -2.14 -7.63
C ARG A 251 -9.52 -1.94 -9.10
N LYS A 252 -8.26 -2.17 -9.52
CA LYS A 252 -7.88 -2.04 -10.93
C LYS A 252 -8.65 -3.03 -11.81
N LYS A 253 -8.81 -4.29 -11.38
CA LYS A 253 -9.66 -5.26 -12.09
C LYS A 253 -11.12 -4.82 -12.18
N GLN A 254 -11.69 -4.30 -11.09
CA GLN A 254 -13.07 -3.81 -11.05
C GLN A 254 -13.29 -2.58 -11.93
N SER A 255 -12.36 -1.62 -11.91
CA SER A 255 -12.37 -0.43 -12.78
C SER A 255 -12.27 -0.83 -14.26
N ASN A 256 -11.33 -1.72 -14.62
CA ASN A 256 -11.23 -2.25 -15.99
C ASN A 256 -12.56 -2.91 -16.43
N VAL A 257 -13.20 -3.72 -15.57
CA VAL A 257 -14.51 -4.34 -15.89
C VAL A 257 -15.61 -3.29 -16.07
N GLN A 258 -15.58 -2.18 -15.32
CA GLN A 258 -16.53 -1.08 -15.50
C GLN A 258 -16.28 -0.34 -16.82
N VAL A 259 -15.02 -0.05 -17.17
CA VAL A 259 -14.64 0.57 -18.45
C VAL A 259 -15.07 -0.29 -19.64
N GLU A 260 -14.83 -1.61 -19.62
CA GLU A 260 -15.27 -2.49 -20.72
C GLU A 260 -16.80 -2.61 -20.82
N LYS A 261 -17.53 -2.61 -19.69
CA LYS A 261 -19.00 -2.50 -19.69
C LYS A 261 -19.46 -1.17 -20.31
N THR A 262 -18.81 -0.07 -19.98
CA THR A 262 -19.11 1.26 -20.52
C THR A 262 -18.84 1.31 -22.03
N LYS A 263 -17.73 0.75 -22.51
CA LYS A 263 -17.46 0.61 -23.96
C LYS A 263 -18.53 -0.21 -24.66
N ALA A 264 -18.89 -1.38 -24.13
CA ALA A 264 -19.94 -2.23 -24.70
C ALA A 264 -21.32 -1.54 -24.71
N LEU A 265 -21.63 -0.74 -23.68
CA LEU A 265 -22.83 0.10 -23.63
C LEU A 265 -22.81 1.18 -24.72
N ILE A 266 -21.68 1.87 -24.90
CA ILE A 266 -21.50 2.89 -25.96
C ILE A 266 -21.62 2.26 -27.35
N GLN A 267 -20.93 1.14 -27.61
CA GLN A 267 -20.98 0.44 -28.90
C GLN A 267 -22.42 0.05 -29.28
N LYS A 268 -23.21 -0.46 -28.31
CA LYS A 268 -24.64 -0.75 -28.53
C LYS A 268 -25.48 0.49 -28.92
N HIS A 269 -25.07 1.69 -28.49
CA HIS A 269 -25.69 2.97 -28.90
C HIS A 269 -25.11 3.55 -30.20
N ILE A 270 -24.12 2.91 -30.82
CA ILE A 270 -23.57 3.24 -32.14
C ILE A 270 -24.11 2.27 -33.20
N ASP A 271 -24.21 0.98 -32.86
CA ASP A 271 -24.74 -0.07 -33.75
C ASP A 271 -26.28 -0.04 -33.86
N GLY A 272 -26.97 0.55 -32.88
CA GLY A 272 -28.43 0.58 -32.83
C GLY A 272 -29.04 1.66 -33.72
N ARG A 273 -29.81 1.25 -34.73
CA ARG A 273 -30.40 2.12 -35.78
C ARG A 273 -31.33 3.25 -35.30
N GLU A 274 -31.73 3.27 -34.04
CA GLU A 274 -32.56 4.33 -33.43
C GLU A 274 -31.73 5.47 -32.81
N TYR A 275 -30.42 5.26 -32.64
CA TYR A 275 -29.51 6.19 -32.00
C TYR A 275 -28.77 7.06 -33.03
N LYS A 276 -28.36 8.26 -32.61
CA LYS A 276 -27.66 9.26 -33.44
C LYS A 276 -26.17 9.37 -33.12
N LEU A 277 -25.72 8.67 -32.07
CA LEU A 277 -24.32 8.61 -31.63
C LEU A 277 -23.49 7.81 -32.64
N LYS A 278 -22.39 8.37 -33.09
CA LYS A 278 -21.41 7.68 -33.93
C LYS A 278 -20.10 7.41 -33.17
N GLN A 279 -19.27 6.52 -33.71
CA GLN A 279 -17.90 6.33 -33.21
C GLN A 279 -17.07 7.64 -33.25
N GLU A 280 -17.30 8.50 -34.26
CA GLU A 280 -16.64 9.81 -34.36
C GLU A 280 -17.08 10.81 -33.29
N ASP A 281 -18.21 10.58 -32.61
CA ASP A 281 -18.73 11.46 -31.55
C ASP A 281 -18.14 11.14 -30.16
N VAL A 282 -17.37 10.05 -30.03
CA VAL A 282 -16.84 9.55 -28.75
C VAL A 282 -15.36 9.89 -28.57
N ASP A 283 -14.98 10.27 -27.35
CA ASP A 283 -13.59 10.42 -26.88
C ASP A 283 -13.32 9.45 -25.72
N ASP A 284 -12.06 9.06 -25.50
CA ASP A 284 -11.62 8.34 -24.28
C ASP A 284 -12.08 9.07 -23.00
N ARG A 285 -12.03 10.40 -23.01
CA ARG A 285 -12.51 11.27 -21.91
C ARG A 285 -13.97 11.03 -21.55
N MET A 286 -14.81 10.64 -22.50
CA MET A 286 -16.21 10.28 -22.24
C MET A 286 -16.33 8.87 -21.68
N ILE A 287 -15.51 7.93 -22.16
CA ILE A 287 -15.47 6.54 -21.67
C ILE A 287 -15.03 6.55 -20.20
N ASP A 288 -13.96 7.26 -19.87
CA ASP A 288 -13.49 7.49 -18.50
C ASP A 288 -14.60 8.13 -17.64
N PHE A 289 -15.23 9.20 -18.12
CA PHE A 289 -16.26 9.92 -17.38
C PHE A 289 -17.52 9.07 -17.16
N LEU A 290 -17.99 8.33 -18.16
CA LEU A 290 -19.10 7.38 -18.05
C LEU A 290 -18.76 6.19 -17.13
N SER A 291 -17.50 5.75 -17.07
CA SER A 291 -17.07 4.67 -16.16
C SER A 291 -17.17 5.06 -14.68
N TRP A 292 -17.22 6.35 -14.36
CA TRP A 292 -17.50 6.82 -12.99
C TRP A 292 -18.96 6.58 -12.59
N PHE A 293 -19.90 6.39 -13.51
CA PHE A 293 -21.31 6.16 -13.22
C PHE A 293 -21.60 4.67 -13.03
N ASP A 294 -22.71 4.37 -12.38
CA ASP A 294 -23.36 3.08 -12.48
C ASP A 294 -23.93 2.87 -13.90
N TYR A 295 -24.31 1.63 -14.22
CA TYR A 295 -24.78 1.26 -15.57
C TYR A 295 -26.10 1.96 -15.97
N GLU A 296 -27.02 2.18 -15.02
CA GLU A 296 -28.31 2.79 -15.31
C GLU A 296 -28.16 4.29 -15.59
N THR A 297 -27.36 5.00 -14.78
CA THR A 297 -27.10 6.44 -15.01
C THR A 297 -26.24 6.68 -16.24
N ALA A 298 -25.26 5.81 -16.53
CA ALA A 298 -24.50 5.85 -17.78
C ALA A 298 -25.41 5.67 -19.01
N LYS A 299 -26.42 4.78 -18.94
CA LYS A 299 -27.42 4.63 -20.01
C LYS A 299 -28.28 5.89 -20.14
N LYS A 300 -28.81 6.44 -19.04
CA LYS A 300 -29.64 7.67 -19.06
C LYS A 300 -28.92 8.85 -19.75
N ALA A 301 -27.61 9.00 -19.53
CA ALA A 301 -26.83 10.05 -20.18
C ALA A 301 -26.65 9.84 -21.70
N LEU A 302 -26.57 8.59 -22.16
CA LEU A 302 -26.58 8.23 -23.59
C LEU A 302 -27.98 8.43 -24.21
N ASP A 303 -29.04 8.07 -23.49
CA ASP A 303 -30.43 8.31 -23.92
C ASP A 303 -30.71 9.83 -24.06
N GLU A 304 -30.25 10.66 -23.12
CA GLU A 304 -30.37 12.13 -23.18
C GLU A 304 -29.61 12.71 -24.38
N TYR A 305 -28.37 12.26 -24.63
CA TYR A 305 -27.61 12.69 -25.81
C TYR A 305 -28.37 12.38 -27.11
N ASN A 306 -28.90 11.17 -27.26
CA ASN A 306 -29.67 10.78 -28.45
C ASN A 306 -30.96 11.60 -28.62
N ARG A 307 -31.64 11.94 -27.52
CA ARG A 307 -32.82 12.82 -27.51
C ARG A 307 -32.47 14.27 -27.89
N CYS A 308 -31.35 14.80 -27.40
CA CYS A 308 -31.00 16.20 -27.55
C CYS A 308 -30.12 16.52 -28.78
N VAL A 309 -29.51 15.52 -29.44
CA VAL A 309 -28.75 15.75 -30.68
C VAL A 309 -29.66 16.14 -31.85
N SER A 310 -29.30 17.26 -32.45
CA SER A 310 -29.80 17.80 -33.71
C SER A 310 -28.60 18.08 -34.62
N ASP A 311 -28.81 18.05 -35.93
CA ASP A 311 -27.73 18.22 -36.93
C ASP A 311 -27.11 19.63 -36.95
N LYS A 312 -27.72 20.58 -36.21
CA LYS A 312 -27.16 21.91 -35.92
C LYS A 312 -26.00 21.90 -34.89
N VAL A 313 -25.65 20.76 -34.31
CA VAL A 313 -24.59 20.66 -33.29
C VAL A 313 -23.22 20.44 -33.96
N ASN A 314 -22.51 21.54 -34.25
CA ASN A 314 -21.20 21.52 -34.92
C ASN A 314 -20.10 20.78 -34.11
N ASN A 315 -20.15 20.80 -32.78
CA ASN A 315 -19.19 20.11 -31.92
C ASN A 315 -19.91 19.13 -30.98
N ARG A 316 -20.30 17.99 -31.56
CA ARG A 316 -20.98 16.88 -30.88
C ARG A 316 -20.20 16.37 -29.67
N LYS A 317 -18.87 16.35 -29.74
CA LYS A 317 -17.98 15.94 -28.65
C LYS A 317 -18.08 16.85 -27.43
N ALA A 318 -17.97 18.16 -27.64
CA ALA A 318 -18.11 19.15 -26.57
C ALA A 318 -19.54 19.16 -25.99
N PHE A 319 -20.56 18.97 -26.85
CA PHE A 319 -21.95 18.88 -26.44
C PHE A 319 -22.22 17.69 -25.52
N PHE A 320 -21.75 16.48 -25.87
CA PHE A 320 -21.91 15.30 -25.01
C PHE A 320 -21.15 15.45 -23.69
N MET A 321 -19.91 15.95 -23.72
CA MET A 321 -19.17 16.30 -22.50
C MET A 321 -19.89 17.35 -21.64
N GLY A 322 -20.70 18.22 -22.25
CA GLY A 322 -21.59 19.15 -21.54
C GLY A 322 -22.71 18.42 -20.79
N ILE A 323 -23.44 17.53 -21.47
CA ILE A 323 -24.48 16.67 -20.86
C ILE A 323 -23.89 15.87 -19.70
N LEU A 324 -22.78 15.16 -19.92
CA LEU A 324 -22.10 14.37 -18.90
C LEU A 324 -21.71 15.20 -17.67
N LYS A 325 -21.19 16.42 -17.86
CA LYS A 325 -20.89 17.33 -16.75
C LYS A 325 -22.12 17.71 -15.92
N ARG A 326 -23.31 17.85 -16.52
CA ARG A 326 -24.56 18.08 -15.79
C ARG A 326 -24.92 16.88 -14.91
N PHE A 327 -24.89 15.66 -15.45
CA PHE A 327 -25.16 14.44 -14.67
C PHE A 327 -24.26 14.30 -13.42
N ARG A 328 -23.00 14.74 -13.51
CA ARG A 328 -22.07 14.75 -12.35
C ARG A 328 -22.41 15.83 -11.30
N GLN A 329 -23.18 16.85 -11.66
CA GLN A 329 -23.62 17.92 -10.77
C GLN A 329 -25.01 17.64 -10.16
N THR A 330 -25.90 16.99 -10.92
CA THR A 330 -27.24 16.56 -10.48
C THR A 330 -27.25 15.21 -9.74
N ASP A 331 -26.08 14.69 -9.36
CA ASP A 331 -25.81 13.45 -8.60
C ASP A 331 -26.39 13.42 -7.15
N GLY A 332 -27.45 14.18 -6.88
CA GLY A 332 -28.06 14.29 -5.55
C GLY A 332 -29.10 15.40 -5.37
N VAL A 333 -29.43 16.15 -6.43
CA VAL A 333 -30.50 17.17 -6.43
C VAL A 333 -31.22 17.11 -7.77
N GLU A 334 -32.49 16.73 -7.73
CA GLU A 334 -33.54 17.23 -8.63
C GLU A 334 -34.22 18.43 -7.95
#